data_AF-A0A8X6LPS7-F1
#
_entry.id   AF-A0A8X6LPS7-F1
#
_cell.length_a   1.000
_cell.length_b   1.000
_cell.length_c   1.000
_cell.angle_alpha   90.00
_cell.angle_beta   90.00
_cell.angle_gamma   90.00
#
_symmetry.space_group_name_H-M   'P 1'
#
loop_
_entity.id
_entity.type
_entity.pdbx_description
1 polymer ?
#
loop_
_entity_poly.entity_id
_entity_poly.type
_entity_poly.pdbx_seq_one_letter_code
_entity_poly.pdbx_strand_id
1 'polypeptide(L)'
;MAVTLVEQRSCIKIAVLRGRNEMECPSGFVEALGKNALPYRTVARWVGKFQQGRVSTSNEQRSGRLLSVRTDLAHAIIEQFMDEDRCWTLLELERASDIKKRTINASSCQLYVVILLHREGHIALCILP
;
A
#
# COMPACT_ATOMS: atom_id res chain seq x y z
N MET A 1 28.07 -0.43 -5.07
CA MET A 1 26.94 0.43 -4.68
C MET A 1 25.68 -0.13 -5.32
N ALA A 2 24.59 -0.32 -4.58
CA ALA A 2 23.33 -0.82 -5.13
C ALA A 2 22.44 0.37 -5.50
N VAL A 3 22.02 0.48 -6.77
CA VAL A 3 21.11 1.53 -7.24
C VAL A 3 19.70 0.97 -7.29
N THR A 4 18.80 1.55 -6.51
CA THR A 4 17.39 1.19 -6.43
C THR A 4 16.64 1.56 -7.72
N LEU A 5 15.48 0.93 -7.93
CA LEU A 5 14.62 1.24 -9.09
C LEU A 5 14.13 2.70 -9.09
N VAL A 6 13.95 3.30 -7.90
CA VAL A 6 13.54 4.70 -7.77
C VAL A 6 14.66 5.62 -8.24
N GLU A 7 15.90 5.35 -7.84
CA GLU A 7 17.08 6.12 -8.27
C GLU A 7 17.30 6.01 -9.78
N GLN A 8 17.16 4.81 -10.36
CA GLN A 8 17.24 4.64 -11.81
C GLN A 8 16.17 5.46 -12.54
N ARG A 9 14.93 5.51 -12.03
CA ARG A 9 13.86 6.35 -12.60
C ARG A 9 14.12 7.85 -12.45
N SER A 10 14.73 8.28 -11.35
CA SER A 10 15.18 9.67 -11.17
C SER A 10 16.22 10.06 -12.22
N CYS A 11 17.16 9.17 -12.52
CA CYS A 11 18.13 9.38 -13.60
C CYS A 11 17.45 9.49 -14.97
N ILE A 12 16.44 8.65 -15.27
CA ILE A 12 15.63 8.75 -16.50
C ILE A 12 14.92 10.12 -16.55
N LYS A 13 14.32 10.56 -15.44
CA LYS A 13 13.63 11.86 -15.36
C LYS A 13 14.57 13.02 -15.70
N ILE A 14 15.78 13.04 -15.13
CA ILE A 14 16.79 14.06 -15.42
C ILE A 14 17.21 14.01 -16.90
N ALA A 15 17.36 12.82 -17.47
CA ALA A 15 17.73 12.68 -18.88
C ALA A 15 16.65 13.23 -19.83
N VAL A 16 15.37 12.97 -19.53
CA VAL A 16 14.24 13.53 -20.29
C VAL A 16 14.20 15.06 -20.17
N LEU A 17 14.40 15.61 -18.97
CA LEU A 17 14.48 17.07 -18.77
C LEU A 17 15.64 17.73 -19.53
N ARG A 18 16.73 16.98 -19.77
CA ARG A 18 17.87 17.42 -20.57
C ARG A 18 17.66 17.25 -22.08
N GLY A 19 16.51 16.75 -22.53
CA GLY A 19 16.21 16.50 -23.94
C GLY A 19 16.98 15.31 -24.54
N ARG A 20 17.53 14.41 -23.71
CA ARG A 20 18.20 13.20 -24.21
C ARG A 20 17.18 12.17 -24.67
N ASN A 21 17.52 11.48 -25.77
CA ASN A 21 16.59 10.60 -26.47
C ASN A 21 16.48 9.21 -25.80
N GLU A 22 15.38 8.49 -26.03
CA GLU A 22 15.08 7.17 -25.42
C GLU A 22 16.17 6.11 -25.64
N MET A 23 17.02 6.29 -26.66
CA MET A 23 18.04 5.33 -27.07
C MET A 23 19.37 5.47 -26.31
N GLU A 24 19.67 6.66 -25.75
CA GLU A 24 20.94 6.92 -25.06
C GLU A 24 20.91 6.58 -23.56
N CYS A 25 19.72 6.60 -22.96
CA CYS A 25 19.55 6.25 -21.56
C CYS A 25 19.87 4.77 -21.26
N PRO A 26 19.35 3.79 -22.03
CA PRO A 26 19.55 2.38 -21.75
C PRO A 26 21.01 1.94 -21.78
N SER A 27 21.82 2.42 -22.74
CA SER A 27 23.23 2.03 -22.86
C SER A 27 24.05 2.46 -21.64
N GLY A 28 23.87 3.69 -21.16
CA GLY A 28 24.55 4.16 -19.94
C GLY A 28 24.13 3.42 -18.66
N PHE A 29 22.87 2.96 -18.57
CA PHE A 29 22.45 2.11 -17.46
C PHE A 29 23.06 0.71 -17.52
N VAL A 30 23.14 0.11 -18.71
CA VAL A 30 23.76 -1.23 -18.87
C VAL A 30 25.26 -1.17 -18.56
N GLU A 31 25.95 -0.12 -19.00
CA GLU A 31 27.37 0.09 -18.70
C GLU A 31 27.63 0.23 -17.19
N ALA A 32 26.81 1.04 -16.49
CA ALA A 32 27.01 1.32 -15.07
C ALA A 32 26.46 0.24 -14.12
N LEU A 33 25.33 -0.40 -14.46
CA LEU A 33 24.56 -1.28 -13.57
C LEU A 33 24.51 -2.75 -14.04
N GLY A 34 24.94 -3.03 -15.27
CA GLY A 34 24.93 -4.38 -15.84
C GLY A 34 23.57 -5.05 -15.71
N LYS A 35 23.53 -6.21 -15.04
CA LYS A 35 22.31 -7.00 -14.82
C LYS A 35 21.26 -6.32 -13.92
N ASN A 36 21.66 -5.31 -13.16
CA ASN A 36 20.75 -4.56 -12.28
C ASN A 36 20.08 -3.37 -12.99
N ALA A 37 20.44 -3.11 -14.25
CA ALA A 37 19.82 -2.08 -15.06
C ALA A 37 18.35 -2.39 -15.35
N LEU A 38 17.53 -1.34 -15.39
CA LEU A 38 16.16 -1.44 -15.87
C LEU A 38 16.13 -1.98 -17.32
N PRO A 39 15.26 -2.95 -17.62
CA PRO A 39 15.12 -3.44 -18.99
C PRO A 39 14.53 -2.35 -19.89
N TYR A 40 14.93 -2.36 -21.17
CA TYR A 40 14.55 -1.35 -22.18
C TYR A 40 13.05 -0.98 -22.16
N ARG A 41 12.16 -1.98 -22.14
CA ARG A 41 10.70 -1.74 -22.13
C ARG A 41 10.23 -0.92 -20.94
N THR A 42 10.89 -1.08 -19.78
CA THR A 42 10.59 -0.29 -18.58
C THR A 42 11.12 1.13 -18.73
N VAL A 43 12.32 1.30 -19.29
CA VAL A 43 12.90 2.62 -19.56
C VAL A 43 12.00 3.42 -20.50
N ALA A 44 11.64 2.86 -21.66
CA ALA A 44 10.74 3.51 -22.63
C ALA A 44 9.39 3.90 -22.02
N ARG A 45 8.78 3.00 -21.21
CA ARG A 45 7.54 3.32 -20.50
C ARG A 45 7.68 4.52 -19.56
N TRP A 46 8.80 4.64 -18.85
CA TRP A 46 9.04 5.76 -17.93
C TRP A 46 9.37 7.05 -18.68
N VAL A 47 10.11 6.99 -19.78
CA VAL A 47 10.37 8.15 -20.63
C VAL A 47 9.06 8.73 -21.16
N GLY A 48 8.19 7.91 -21.76
CA GLY A 48 6.89 8.37 -22.23
C GLY A 48 6.03 9.00 -21.12
N LYS A 49 6.05 8.41 -19.91
CA LYS A 49 5.37 8.99 -18.74
C LYS A 49 5.91 10.37 -18.35
N PHE A 50 7.23 10.57 -18.37
CA PHE A 50 7.84 11.85 -18.05
C PHE A 50 7.63 12.90 -19.14
N GLN A 51 7.65 12.49 -20.41
CA GLN A 51 7.28 13.36 -21.54
C GLN A 51 5.82 13.82 -21.46
N GLN A 52 4.92 12.98 -20.93
CA GLN A 52 3.52 13.33 -20.63
C GLN A 52 3.36 14.20 -19.37
N GLY A 53 4.45 14.66 -18.74
CA GLY A 53 4.41 15.58 -17.60
C GLY A 53 4.30 14.91 -16.23
N ARG A 54 4.49 13.59 -16.12
CA ARG A 54 4.52 12.92 -14.81
C ARG A 54 5.68 13.44 -13.97
N VAL A 55 5.44 13.76 -12.69
CA VAL A 55 6.49 14.21 -11.77
C VAL A 55 7.03 13.09 -10.87
N SER A 56 6.17 12.13 -10.49
CA SER A 56 6.52 11.06 -9.55
C SER A 56 7.32 9.92 -10.21
N THR A 57 8.40 9.49 -9.54
CA THR A 57 9.21 8.31 -9.87
C THR A 57 8.69 7.02 -9.22
N SER A 58 7.72 7.14 -8.31
CA SER A 58 7.07 6.00 -7.67
C SER A 58 5.97 5.42 -8.56
N ASN A 59 5.69 4.14 -8.35
CA ASN A 59 4.52 3.51 -8.94
C ASN A 59 3.25 4.24 -8.45
N GLU A 60 2.25 4.38 -9.32
CA GLU A 60 0.93 4.76 -8.81
C GLU A 60 0.42 3.68 -7.87
N GLN A 61 -0.35 4.11 -6.89
CA GLN A 61 -1.22 3.22 -6.12
C GLN A 61 -2.00 2.38 -7.13
N ARG A 62 -1.86 1.06 -7.08
CA ARG A 62 -2.69 0.19 -7.92
C ARG A 62 -4.13 0.44 -7.52
N SER A 63 -4.98 0.79 -8.47
CA SER A 63 -6.43 0.76 -8.28
C SER A 63 -6.86 -0.70 -8.15
N GLY A 64 -6.66 -1.28 -6.98
CA GLY A 64 -7.34 -2.51 -6.58
C GLY A 64 -8.83 -2.23 -6.33
N ARG A 65 -9.60 -3.29 -6.03
CA ARG A 65 -10.98 -3.14 -5.58
C ARG A 65 -10.99 -2.27 -4.32
N LEU A 66 -11.54 -1.07 -4.41
CA LEU A 66 -11.74 -0.18 -3.27
C LEU A 66 -12.72 -0.85 -2.31
N LEU A 67 -12.18 -1.46 -1.25
CA LEU A 67 -12.96 -1.86 -0.08
C LEU A 67 -13.44 -0.62 0.69
N SER A 68 -12.73 0.51 0.53
CA SER A 68 -12.90 1.79 1.24
C SER A 68 -14.35 2.15 1.55
N VAL A 69 -15.23 2.34 0.56
CA VAL A 69 -16.57 2.92 0.82
C VAL A 69 -17.46 2.05 1.72
N ARG A 70 -17.37 0.72 1.63
CA ARG A 70 -18.10 -0.18 2.55
C ARG A 70 -17.37 -0.36 3.88
N THR A 71 -16.05 -0.24 3.84
CA THR A 71 -15.18 -0.35 5.01
C THR A 71 -15.27 0.90 5.89
N ASP A 72 -15.46 2.10 5.33
CA ASP A 72 -15.53 3.36 6.07
C ASP A 72 -16.82 3.46 6.91
N LEU A 73 -17.97 3.08 6.34
CA LEU A 73 -19.22 2.96 7.11
C LEU A 73 -19.13 1.84 8.16
N ALA A 74 -18.53 0.70 7.80
CA ALA A 74 -18.29 -0.39 8.74
C ALA A 74 -17.37 0.06 9.89
N HIS A 75 -16.35 0.89 9.62
CA HIS A 75 -15.47 1.46 10.63
C HIS A 75 -16.24 2.35 11.60
N ALA A 76 -17.03 3.30 11.11
CA ALA A 76 -17.79 4.20 11.97
C ALA A 76 -18.77 3.45 12.89
N ILE A 77 -19.44 2.41 12.37
CA ILE A 77 -20.35 1.57 13.16
C ILE A 77 -19.56 0.77 14.22
N ILE A 78 -18.43 0.20 13.85
CA ILE A 78 -17.58 -0.56 14.78
C ILE A 78 -16.99 0.36 15.85
N GLU A 79 -16.53 1.56 15.50
CA GLU A 79 -16.03 2.57 16.44
C GLU A 79 -17.10 2.95 17.46
N GLN A 80 -18.35 3.18 17.02
CA GLN A 80 -19.45 3.46 17.94
C GLN A 80 -19.66 2.32 18.96
N PHE A 81 -19.69 1.06 18.50
CA PHE A 81 -19.82 -0.08 19.42
C PHE A 81 -18.65 -0.19 20.41
N MET A 82 -17.43 0.13 19.95
CA MET A 82 -16.22 0.10 20.77
C MET A 82 -16.13 1.25 21.78
N ASP A 83 -16.75 2.40 21.46
CA ASP A 83 -16.88 3.53 22.39
C ASP A 83 -17.92 3.25 23.49
N GLU A 84 -18.97 2.50 23.16
CA GLU A 84 -20.03 2.10 24.10
C GLU A 84 -19.56 0.98 25.05
N ASP A 85 -18.86 -0.05 24.54
CA ASP A 85 -18.23 -1.11 25.34
C ASP A 85 -16.98 -1.63 24.61
N ARG A 86 -15.88 -1.86 25.33
CA ARG A 86 -14.61 -2.35 24.74
C ARG A 86 -14.51 -3.87 24.74
N CYS A 87 -15.48 -4.56 25.32
CA CYS A 87 -15.46 -6.01 25.52
C CYS A 87 -16.37 -6.76 24.52
N TRP A 88 -16.20 -6.51 23.22
CA TRP A 88 -16.94 -7.23 22.18
C TRP A 88 -16.18 -8.44 21.64
N THR A 89 -16.86 -9.57 21.52
CA THR A 89 -16.38 -10.64 20.65
C THR A 89 -16.77 -10.40 19.19
N LEU A 90 -16.00 -10.97 18.27
CA LEU A 90 -16.24 -10.85 16.82
C LEU A 90 -17.61 -11.39 16.37
N LEU A 91 -18.17 -12.36 17.11
CA LEU A 91 -19.50 -12.91 16.83
C LEU A 91 -20.62 -12.02 17.34
N GLU A 92 -20.41 -11.36 18.48
CA GLU A 92 -21.37 -10.40 19.03
C GLU A 92 -21.42 -9.15 18.16
N LEU A 93 -20.26 -8.68 17.69
CA LEU A 93 -20.17 -7.55 16.77
C LEU A 93 -20.88 -7.84 15.44
N GLU A 94 -20.65 -9.02 14.85
CA GLU A 94 -21.34 -9.44 13.61
C GLU A 94 -22.86 -9.46 13.77
N ARG A 95 -23.37 -9.88 14.93
CA ARG A 95 -24.80 -9.89 15.23
C ARG A 95 -25.37 -8.50 15.48
N ALA A 96 -24.61 -7.62 16.14
CA ALA A 96 -25.05 -6.29 16.52
C ALA A 96 -25.01 -5.30 15.34
N SER A 97 -24.00 -5.40 14.48
CA SER A 97 -23.80 -4.48 13.37
C SER A 97 -24.30 -5.01 12.01
N ASP A 98 -24.72 -6.28 11.93
CA ASP A 98 -25.01 -7.01 10.68
C ASP A 98 -23.84 -6.95 9.65
N ILE A 99 -22.62 -6.77 10.16
CA ILE A 99 -21.40 -6.74 9.34
C ILE A 99 -20.76 -8.11 9.42
N LYS A 100 -20.60 -8.74 8.25
CA LYS A 100 -19.94 -10.05 8.18
C LYS A 100 -18.56 -10.01 8.84
N LYS A 101 -18.26 -11.04 9.61
CA LYS A 101 -16.96 -11.23 10.29
C LYS A 101 -15.74 -11.01 9.40
N ARG A 102 -15.82 -11.38 8.12
CA ARG A 102 -14.74 -11.15 7.14
C ARG A 102 -14.45 -9.67 6.89
N THR A 103 -15.48 -8.82 6.92
CA THR A 103 -15.34 -7.38 6.76
C THR A 103 -14.80 -6.76 8.04
N ILE A 104 -15.29 -7.18 9.22
CA ILE A 104 -14.75 -6.75 10.51
C ILE A 104 -13.24 -7.05 10.59
N ASN A 105 -12.81 -8.30 10.29
CA ASN A 105 -11.39 -8.65 10.27
C ASN A 105 -10.54 -7.84 9.28
N ALA A 106 -11.10 -7.44 8.14
CA ALA A 106 -10.39 -6.65 7.14
C ALA A 106 -10.31 -5.16 7.53
N SER A 107 -11.32 -4.69 8.23
CA SER A 107 -11.47 -3.34 8.77
C SER A 107 -10.58 -3.10 10.00
N SER A 108 -10.63 -4.03 10.96
CA SER A 108 -9.91 -3.93 12.24
C SER A 108 -8.40 -4.11 12.12
N CYS A 109 -7.87 -4.48 10.93
CA CYS A 109 -6.43 -4.45 10.67
C CYS A 109 -5.84 -3.02 10.69
N GLN A 110 -6.67 -1.97 10.64
CA GLN A 110 -6.19 -0.59 10.66
C GLN A 110 -6.36 0.10 12.03
N LEU A 111 -7.34 -0.29 12.85
CA LEU A 111 -7.58 0.28 14.19
C LEU A 111 -7.96 -0.84 15.17
N TYR A 112 -7.08 -1.07 16.17
CA TYR A 112 -7.35 -1.74 17.44
C TYR A 112 -8.13 -3.08 17.41
N VAL A 113 -7.39 -4.19 17.43
CA VAL A 113 -7.94 -5.51 17.77
C VAL A 113 -7.38 -5.95 19.12
N VAL A 114 -8.13 -5.71 20.20
CA VAL A 114 -8.09 -6.55 21.41
C VAL A 114 -9.35 -7.39 21.38
N ILE A 115 -9.38 -8.45 20.56
CA ILE A 115 -10.43 -9.48 20.67
C ILE A 115 -9.94 -10.48 21.73
N LEU A 116 -10.41 -10.31 22.96
CA LEU A 116 -10.21 -11.28 24.03
C LEU A 116 -10.99 -12.56 23.69
N LEU A 117 -10.28 -13.58 23.20
CA LEU A 117 -10.74 -14.96 23.29
C LEU A 117 -10.61 -15.41 24.75
N HIS A 118 -11.51 -14.96 25.63
CA HIS A 118 -11.60 -15.53 26.97
C HIS A 118 -12.87 -16.35 27.11
N ARG A 119 -12.76 -17.65 26.80
CA ARG A 119 -13.51 -18.60 27.62
C ARG A 119 -12.72 -19.75 28.22
N GLU A 120 -11.59 -20.23 27.70
CA GLU A 120 -10.72 -21.14 28.47
C GLU A 120 -9.22 -20.98 28.13
N GLY A 121 -8.46 -20.47 29.11
CA GLY A 121 -7.02 -20.67 29.28
C GLY A 121 -6.02 -20.06 28.29
N HIS A 122 -5.25 -19.06 28.77
CA HIS A 122 -3.97 -18.54 28.21
C HIS A 122 -4.07 -17.72 26.88
N ILE A 123 -3.52 -16.50 26.68
CA ILE A 123 -2.55 -15.61 27.35
C ILE A 123 -2.92 -14.14 27.02
N ALA A 124 -2.59 -13.21 27.92
CA ALA A 124 -2.44 -11.76 27.69
C ALA A 124 -1.44 -11.44 26.53
N LEU A 125 -1.49 -10.28 25.85
CA LEU A 125 -1.07 -8.99 26.40
C LEU A 125 -1.47 -7.80 25.50
N CYS A 126 -1.54 -6.66 26.18
CA CYS A 126 -1.49 -5.24 25.83
C CYS A 126 -0.86 -4.87 24.47
N ILE A 127 -1.13 -3.69 23.91
CA ILE A 127 -0.40 -2.43 24.24
C ILE A 127 -1.20 -1.18 23.80
N LEU A 128 -1.35 -0.21 24.71
CA LEU A 128 -1.52 1.26 24.49
C LEU A 128 -0.13 1.89 24.24
N PRO A 129 0.02 3.14 23.73
CA PRO A 129 -0.78 3.95 22.82
C PRO A 129 -0.19 4.01 21.39
#